data_AF-A0A1M6CR42-F1
#
_entry.id   AF-A0A1M6CR42-F1
#
_cell.length_a   1.000
_cell.length_b   1.000
_cell.length_c   1.000
_cell.angle_alpha   90.00
_cell.angle_beta   90.00
_cell.angle_gamma   90.00
#
_symmetry.space_group_name_H-M   'P 1'
#
loop_
_entity.id
_entity.type
_entity.pdbx_description
1 polymer ?
#
loop_
_entity_poly.entity_id
_entity_poly.type
_entity_poly.pdbx_seq_one_letter_code
_entity_poly.pdbx_strand_id
1 'polypeptide(L)'
;MTFYLKIDENNIIRDAIEYPFEGYTEVHLEETHLPAGINGGWYRWNGATYELDEELKRQADERIKELRRQENTDIIAEVIDNYTLELIERGML
;
A
#
# COMPACT_ATOMS: atom_id res chain seq x y z
N MET A 1 26.28 2.54 -0.68
CA MET A 1 25.92 1.19 -0.21
C MET A 1 25.27 0.44 -1.37
N THR A 2 25.51 -0.88 -1.46
CA THR A 2 24.93 -1.69 -2.54
C THR A 2 23.61 -2.27 -2.08
N PHE A 3 22.58 -2.13 -2.92
CA PHE A 3 21.27 -2.75 -2.74
C PHE A 3 20.93 -3.54 -3.99
N TYR A 4 20.01 -4.48 -3.84
CA TYR A 4 19.42 -5.23 -4.94
C TYR A 4 17.94 -4.91 -4.96
N LEU A 5 17.45 -4.32 -6.05
CA LEU A 5 16.08 -3.84 -6.19
C LEU A 5 15.28 -4.75 -7.12
N LYS A 6 14.06 -5.08 -6.72
CA LYS A 6 13.06 -5.64 -7.64
C LYS A 6 12.30 -4.50 -8.28
N ILE A 7 12.40 -4.37 -9.59
CA ILE A 7 11.81 -3.27 -10.36
C ILE A 7 10.82 -3.86 -11.37
N ASP A 8 9.64 -3.25 -11.50
CA ASP A 8 8.66 -3.67 -12.51
C ASP A 8 8.82 -2.95 -13.85
N GLU A 9 7.96 -3.27 -14.80
CA GLU A 9 7.92 -2.67 -16.15
C GLU A 9 7.72 -1.14 -16.18
N ASN A 10 7.22 -0.55 -15.09
CA ASN A 10 7.02 0.89 -14.94
C ASN A 10 8.15 1.56 -14.13
N ASN A 11 9.25 0.85 -13.90
CA ASN A 11 10.35 1.28 -13.04
C ASN A 11 9.95 1.47 -11.57
N ILE A 12 8.85 0.86 -11.10
CA ILE A 12 8.45 0.95 -9.69
C ILE A 12 9.26 -0.07 -8.88
N ILE A 13 9.88 0.42 -7.80
CA ILE A 13 10.59 -0.43 -6.83
C ILE A 13 9.53 -1.21 -6.04
N ARG A 14 9.54 -2.53 -6.21
CA ARG A 14 8.63 -3.49 -5.55
C ARG A 14 9.24 -4.10 -4.30
N ASP A 15 10.56 -4.20 -4.25
CA ASP A 15 11.28 -4.77 -3.13
C ASP A 15 12.74 -4.31 -3.14
N ALA A 16 13.39 -4.35 -1.97
CA ALA A 16 14.80 -3.99 -1.80
C ALA A 16 15.47 -4.87 -0.75
N ILE A 17 16.61 -5.46 -1.11
CA ILE A 17 17.40 -6.35 -0.26
C ILE A 17 18.89 -5.99 -0.32
N GLU A 18 19.67 -6.48 0.64
CA GLU A 18 21.11 -6.18 0.76
C GLU A 18 22.02 -7.33 0.27
N TYR A 19 21.45 -8.34 -0.40
CA TYR A 19 22.18 -9.49 -0.92
C TYR A 19 21.75 -9.83 -2.35
N PRO A 20 22.66 -10.41 -3.18
CA PRO A 20 22.34 -10.74 -4.56
C PRO A 20 21.24 -11.80 -4.64
N PHE A 21 20.26 -11.56 -5.49
CA PHE A 21 19.16 -12.48 -5.76
C PHE A 21 18.73 -12.42 -7.23
N GLU A 22 18.32 -13.56 -7.78
CA GLU A 22 17.92 -13.64 -9.18
C GLU A 22 16.67 -12.78 -9.45
N GLY A 23 16.70 -12.01 -10.53
CA GLY A 23 15.61 -11.09 -10.90
C GLY A 23 15.63 -9.75 -10.17
N TYR A 24 16.68 -9.46 -9.37
CA TYR A 24 16.90 -8.16 -8.77
C TYR A 24 18.05 -7.45 -9.48
N THR A 25 17.95 -6.13 -9.59
CA THR A 25 18.96 -5.26 -10.18
C THR A 25 19.89 -4.76 -9.08
N GLU A 26 21.19 -5.01 -9.23
CA GLU A 26 22.22 -4.43 -8.35
C GLU A 26 22.33 -2.93 -8.61
N VAL A 27 22.23 -2.14 -7.54
CA VAL A 27 22.35 -0.68 -7.59
C VAL A 27 23.29 -0.19 -6.51
N HIS A 28 24.05 0.85 -6.83
CA HIS A 28 24.90 1.53 -5.86
C HIS A 28 24.29 2.89 -5.53
N LEU A 29 23.94 3.08 -4.27
CA LEU A 29 23.40 4.34 -3.77
C LEU A 29 24.43 5.06 -2.90
N GLU A 30 24.57 6.37 -3.05
CA GLU A 30 25.45 7.16 -2.19
C GLU A 30 24.91 7.21 -0.75
N GLU A 31 23.60 7.24 -0.59
CA GLU A 31 22.94 7.19 0.71
C GLU A 31 23.07 5.81 1.38
N THR A 32 23.24 5.82 2.70
CA THR A 32 23.52 4.64 3.53
C THR A 32 22.27 3.90 4.00
N HIS A 33 21.08 4.42 3.72
CA HIS A 33 19.83 3.80 4.13
C HIS A 33 18.75 4.12 3.10
N LEU A 34 18.01 3.09 2.68
CA LEU A 34 16.73 3.30 2.03
C LEU A 34 15.74 3.85 3.07
N PRO A 35 14.78 4.72 2.68
CA PRO A 35 13.76 5.19 3.60
C PRO A 35 13.05 3.99 4.24
N ALA A 36 12.83 4.06 5.55
CA ALA A 36 12.05 3.04 6.26
C ALA A 36 10.66 2.95 5.60
N GLY A 37 10.34 1.78 5.04
CA GLY A 37 9.09 1.59 4.30
C GLY A 37 9.19 1.72 2.78
N ILE A 38 10.35 1.45 2.15
CA ILE A 38 10.35 0.75 0.85
C ILE A 38 9.78 -0.67 1.07
N ASN A 39 8.52 -0.74 1.49
CA ASN A 39 7.64 -1.84 1.16
C ASN A 39 7.07 -1.37 -0.17
N GLY A 40 7.64 -1.88 -1.27
CA GLY A 40 7.59 -1.24 -2.56
C GLY A 40 6.20 -0.83 -3.05
N GLY A 41 6.19 0.12 -3.99
CA GLY A 41 4.96 0.53 -4.66
C GLY A 41 4.74 2.03 -4.78
N TRP A 42 5.57 2.89 -4.19
CA TRP A 42 5.47 4.35 -4.37
C TRP A 42 6.76 5.01 -4.83
N TYR A 43 7.86 4.28 -4.91
CA TYR A 43 9.14 4.83 -5.37
C TYR A 43 9.45 4.31 -6.77
N ARG A 44 9.89 5.21 -7.64
CA ARG A 44 10.34 4.91 -9.01
C ARG A 44 11.85 4.97 -9.07
N TRP A 45 12.45 4.01 -9.77
CA TRP A 45 13.85 4.04 -10.12
C TRP A 45 14.07 4.89 -11.37
N ASN A 46 14.95 5.90 -11.29
CA ASN A 46 15.26 6.76 -12.43
C ASN A 46 16.58 6.41 -13.15
N GLY A 47 17.25 5.33 -12.72
CA GLY A 47 18.54 4.89 -13.26
C GLY A 47 19.75 5.29 -12.41
N ALA A 48 19.60 6.29 -11.53
CA ALA A 48 20.67 6.75 -10.64
C ALA A 48 20.25 6.75 -9.16
N THR A 49 18.99 7.05 -8.89
CA THR A 49 18.41 7.10 -7.54
C THR A 49 16.93 6.69 -7.56
N TYR A 50 16.32 6.66 -6.38
CA TYR A 50 14.90 6.45 -6.17
C TYR A 50 14.19 7.80 -5.98
N GLU A 51 12.99 7.94 -6.54
CA GLU A 51 12.15 9.14 -6.41
C GLU A 51 10.75 8.74 -5.98
N LEU A 52 10.11 9.54 -5.12
CA LEU A 52 8.73 9.30 -4.72
C LEU A 52 7.79 9.64 -5.87
N ASP A 53 6.99 8.67 -6.28
CA ASP A 53 5.87 8.85 -7.20
C ASP A 53 4.63 9.32 -6.38
N GLU A 54 4.48 10.63 -6.25
CA GLU A 54 3.41 11.25 -5.44
C GLU A 54 2.01 10.87 -5.93
N GLU A 55 1.84 10.66 -7.23
CA GLU A 55 0.57 10.26 -7.82
C GLU A 55 0.20 8.84 -7.40
N LEU A 56 1.16 7.90 -7.52
CA LEU A 56 0.96 6.52 -7.10
C LEU A 56 0.68 6.41 -5.60
N LYS A 57 1.38 7.22 -4.78
CA LYS A 57 1.11 7.32 -3.35
C LYS A 57 -0.29 7.88 -3.09
N ARG A 58 -0.71 8.94 -3.80
CA ARG A 58 -2.05 9.53 -3.64
C ARG A 58 -3.14 8.52 -3.97
N GLN A 59 -3.02 7.80 -5.08
CA GLN A 59 -4.00 6.77 -5.47
C GLN A 59 -4.10 5.65 -4.43
N ALA A 60 -2.97 5.20 -3.88
CA ALA A 60 -2.96 4.21 -2.81
C ALA A 60 -3.66 4.72 -1.55
N ASP A 61 -3.36 5.97 -1.13
CA ASP A 61 -3.99 6.61 0.03
C ASP A 61 -5.51 6.77 -0.17
N GLU A 62 -5.95 7.14 -1.37
CA GLU A 62 -7.38 7.24 -1.72
C GLU A 62 -8.06 5.87 -1.69
N ARG A 63 -7.43 4.82 -2.23
CA ARG A 63 -7.98 3.47 -2.20
C ARG A 63 -8.13 2.94 -0.79
N ILE A 64 -7.15 3.19 0.09
CA ILE A 64 -7.24 2.82 1.51
C ILE A 64 -8.40 3.56 2.20
N LYS A 65 -8.59 4.86 1.90
CA LYS A 65 -9.72 5.63 2.43
C LYS A 65 -11.06 5.07 1.95
N GLU A 66 -11.16 4.69 0.68
CA GLU A 66 -12.37 4.10 0.11
C GLU A 66 -12.70 2.76 0.76
N LEU A 67 -11.72 1.86 0.90
CA LEU A 67 -11.91 0.57 1.57
C LEU A 67 -12.40 0.74 3.01
N ARG A 68 -11.79 1.66 3.77
CA ARG A 68 -12.25 1.98 5.13
C ARG A 68 -13.66 2.56 5.15
N ARG A 69 -14.03 3.37 4.17
CA ARG A 69 -15.40 3.91 4.06
C ARG A 69 -16.40 2.80 3.79
N GLN A 70 -16.06 1.86 2.92
CA GLN A 70 -16.90 0.71 2.61
C GLN A 70 -17.09 -0.18 3.84
N GLU A 71 -16.00 -0.55 4.52
CA GLU A 71 -16.04 -1.32 5.76
C GLU A 71 -16.92 -0.64 6.82
N ASN A 72 -16.79 0.68 7.01
CA ASN A 72 -17.65 1.42 7.93
C ASN A 72 -19.13 1.39 7.52
N THR A 73 -19.41 1.42 6.21
CA THR A 73 -20.79 1.37 5.70
C THR A 73 -21.40 0.00 5.95
N ASP A 74 -20.65 -1.06 5.71
CA ASP A 74 -21.07 -2.44 5.92
C ASP A 74 -21.37 -2.70 7.41
N ILE A 75 -20.49 -2.23 8.31
CA ILE A 75 -20.70 -2.31 9.76
C ILE A 75 -21.96 -1.54 10.18
N ILE A 76 -22.18 -0.34 9.65
CA ILE A 76 -23.37 0.45 9.99
C ILE A 76 -24.64 -0.26 9.50
N ALA A 77 -24.64 -0.82 8.31
CA ALA A 77 -25.77 -1.56 7.77
C ALA A 77 -26.08 -2.79 8.64
N GLU A 78 -25.07 -3.57 9.02
CA GLU A 78 -25.22 -4.73 9.90
C GLU A 78 -25.82 -4.34 11.26
N VAL A 79 -25.38 -3.24 11.86
CA VAL A 79 -25.91 -2.75 13.14
C VAL A 79 -27.38 -2.33 13.01
N ILE A 80 -27.75 -1.66 11.91
CA ILE A 80 -29.15 -1.25 11.67
C ILE A 80 -30.04 -2.48 11.47
N ASP A 81 -29.58 -3.47 10.70
CA ASP A 81 -30.34 -4.70 10.44
C ASP A 81 -30.56 -5.49 11.74
N ASN A 82 -29.51 -5.65 12.55
CA ASN A 82 -29.61 -6.30 13.86
C ASN A 82 -30.59 -5.58 14.79
N TYR A 83 -30.51 -4.25 14.88
CA TYR A 83 -31.43 -3.47 15.70
C TYR A 83 -32.88 -3.56 15.19
N THR A 84 -33.09 -3.54 13.87
CA THR A 84 -34.41 -3.68 13.25
C THR A 84 -35.01 -5.06 13.58
N LEU A 85 -34.20 -6.12 13.55
CA LEU A 85 -34.62 -7.45 13.95
C LEU A 85 -35.02 -7.49 15.43
N GLU A 86 -34.22 -6.92 16.33
CA GLU A 86 -34.55 -6.84 17.76
C GLU A 86 -35.87 -6.09 18.01
N LEU A 87 -36.12 -5.00 17.27
CA LEU A 87 -37.37 -4.25 17.39
C LEU A 87 -38.59 -5.07 16.94
N ILE A 88 -38.47 -5.83 15.85
CA ILE A 88 -39.50 -6.75 15.36
C ILE A 88 -39.76 -7.85 16.39
N GLU A 89 -38.71 -8.49 16.93
CA GLU A 89 -38.83 -9.54 17.94
C GLU A 89 -39.51 -9.03 19.23
N ARG A 90 -39.33 -7.75 19.55
CA ARG A 90 -39.97 -7.10 20.70
C ARG A 90 -41.36 -6.55 20.39
N GLY A 91 -41.88 -6.73 19.17
CA GLY A 91 -43.19 -6.24 18.73
C GLY A 91 -43.31 -4.73 18.71
N MET A 92 -42.18 -4.02 18.56
CA MET A 92 -42.10 -2.56 18.51
C MET A 92 -42.09 -2.01 17.08
N LEU A 93 -42.11 -2.89 16.08
CA LEU A 93 -42.25 -2.63 14.65
C LEU A 93 -43.25 -3.59 14.02
#